data_AF-A0A4Y5Z117-F1
#
_entry.id   AF-A0A4Y5Z117-F1
#
_cell.length_a   1.000
_cell.length_b   1.000
_cell.length_c   1.000
_cell.angle_alpha   90.00
_cell.angle_beta   90.00
_cell.angle_gamma   90.00
#
_symmetry.space_group_name_H-M   'P 1'
#
loop_
_entity.id
_entity.type
_entity.pdbx_description
1 polymer ?
#
loop_
_entity_poly.entity_id
_entity_poly.type
_entity_poly.pdbx_seq_one_letter_code
_entity_poly.pdbx_strand_id
1 'polypeptide(L)' 'MKKVHEPSAEQLMNEAKEWVQCARSVSEFLADLIHDADSVECKQVALSLEAITGMTRQGLRRMGEAHAAFHRQIAAIPRA' A
#
# COMPACT_ATOMS: atom_id res chain seq x y z
N MET A 1 -2.59 -22.99 20.76
CA MET A 1 -3.11 -21.85 19.98
C MET A 1 -2.06 -20.74 20.03
N LYS A 2 -1.41 -20.39 18.90
CA LYS A 2 -0.42 -19.29 18.88
C LYS A 2 -1.19 -17.97 19.08
N LYS A 3 -0.85 -17.17 20.09
CA LYS A 3 -1.34 -15.79 20.19
C LYS A 3 -0.86 -15.07 18.93
N VAL A 4 -1.79 -14.77 18.02
CA VAL A 4 -1.50 -13.87 16.90
C VAL A 4 -1.21 -12.52 17.53
N HIS A 5 0.04 -12.08 17.48
CA HIS A 5 0.41 -10.75 17.93
C HIS A 5 -0.25 -9.77 16.95
N GLU A 6 -1.06 -8.87 17.48
CA GLU A 6 -1.68 -7.84 16.66
C GLU A 6 -0.57 -6.94 16.10
N PRO A 7 -0.55 -6.66 14.78
CA PRO A 7 0.56 -5.94 14.17
C PRO A 7 0.69 -4.53 14.73
N SER A 8 1.94 -4.10 14.96
CA SER A 8 2.22 -2.76 15.49
C SER A 8 1.93 -1.67 14.47
N ALA A 9 1.73 -0.43 14.94
CA ALA A 9 1.56 0.72 14.06
C ALA A 9 2.72 0.88 13.05
N GLU A 10 3.94 0.60 13.48
CA GLU A 10 5.14 0.64 12.63
C GLU A 10 5.10 -0.44 11.54
N GLN A 11 4.74 -1.67 11.90
CA GLN A 11 4.62 -2.78 10.94
C GLN A 11 3.58 -2.47 9.88
N LEU A 12 2.39 -1.99 10.30
CA LEU A 12 1.32 -1.60 9.38
C LEU A 12 1.73 -0.42 8.49
N MET A 13 2.48 0.54 9.02
CA MET A 13 2.99 1.66 8.24
C MET A 13 4.06 1.23 7.22
N ASN A 14 4.91 0.26 7.56
CA ASN A 14 5.86 -0.31 6.60
C ASN A 14 5.16 -1.09 5.50
N GLU A 15 4.19 -1.95 5.83
CA GLU A 15 3.34 -2.62 4.84
C GLU A 15 2.62 -1.62 3.92
N ALA A 16 2.12 -0.51 4.48
CA ALA A 16 1.51 0.55 3.69
C ALA A 16 2.49 1.16 2.67
N LYS A 17 3.73 1.45 3.11
CA LYS A 17 4.78 1.99 2.24
C LYS A 17 5.13 1.03 1.12
N GLU A 18 5.24 -0.26 1.40
CA GLU A 18 5.54 -1.28 0.39
C GLU A 18 4.48 -1.29 -0.72
N TRP A 19 3.19 -1.28 -0.36
CA TRP A 19 2.10 -1.24 -1.33
C TRP A 19 2.13 0.04 -2.20
N VAL A 20 2.37 1.20 -1.58
CA VAL A 20 2.41 2.47 -2.30
C VAL A 20 3.66 2.58 -3.18
N GLN A 21 4.80 2.10 -2.72
CA GLN A 21 6.04 2.07 -3.51
C GLN A 21 5.89 1.14 -4.71
N CYS A 22 5.31 -0.05 -4.52
CA CYS A 22 5.03 -0.97 -5.62
C CYS A 22 4.10 -0.33 -6.66
N ALA A 23 2.99 0.30 -6.21
CA ALA A 23 2.08 1.02 -7.09
C ALA A 23 2.78 2.12 -7.90
N ARG A 24 3.69 2.86 -7.25
CA ARG A 24 4.50 3.89 -7.89
C ARG A 24 5.43 3.29 -8.95
N SER A 25 6.22 2.28 -8.60
CA SER A 25 7.17 1.66 -9.54
C SER A 25 6.48 1.04 -10.75
N VAL A 26 5.31 0.41 -10.56
CA VAL A 26 4.50 -0.12 -11.66
C VAL A 26 3.94 1.01 -12.53
N SER A 27 3.57 2.15 -11.93
CA SER A 27 3.10 3.32 -12.68
C SER A 27 4.22 3.94 -13.52
N GLU A 28 5.42 4.09 -12.95
CA GLU A 28 6.61 4.59 -13.66
C GLU A 28 6.97 3.67 -14.82
N PHE A 29 7.04 2.35 -14.58
CA PHE A 29 7.30 1.38 -15.63
C PHE A 29 6.25 1.39 -16.75
N LEU A 30 4.97 1.52 -16.41
CA LEU A 30 3.90 1.62 -17.40
C LEU A 30 4.02 2.90 -18.24
N ALA A 31 4.43 4.02 -17.64
CA ALA A 31 4.64 5.27 -18.35
C ALA A 31 5.80 5.15 -19.36
N ASP A 32 6.93 4.57 -18.95
CA ASP A 32 8.08 4.31 -19.83
C ASP A 32 7.68 3.41 -21.00
N LEU A 33 6.96 2.32 -20.71
CA LEU A 33 6.53 1.37 -21.73
C LEU A 33 5.54 1.98 -22.74
N ILE A 34 4.62 2.84 -22.28
CA ILE A 34 3.69 3.57 -23.15
C ILE A 34 4.42 4.61 -24.01
N HIS A 35 5.44 5.27 -23.44
CA HIS A 35 6.22 6.29 -24.16
C HIS A 35 7.01 5.69 -25.33
N ASP A 36 7.60 4.52 -25.11
CA ASP A 36 8.47 3.86 -26.08
C ASP A 36 7.72 2.96 -27.08
N ALA A 37 6.41 2.74 -26.89
CA ALA A 37 5.64 1.83 -27.72
C ALA A 37 5.09 2.49 -28.99
N ASP A 38 5.30 1.84 -30.14
CA ASP A 38 4.68 2.24 -31.42
C ASP A 38 3.14 2.14 -31.39
N SER A 39 2.60 1.25 -30.56
CA SER A 39 1.16 1.11 -30.32
C SER A 39 0.88 0.55 -28.92
N VAL A 40 -0.25 0.94 -28.35
CA VAL A 40 -0.63 0.58 -26.97
C VAL A 40 -1.86 -0.32 -26.98
N GLU A 41 -1.75 -1.49 -26.35
CA GLU A 41 -2.89 -2.38 -26.10
C GLU A 41 -3.72 -1.85 -24.92
N CYS A 42 -4.77 -1.06 -25.21
CA CYS A 42 -5.60 -0.40 -24.20
C CYS A 42 -6.16 -1.34 -23.12
N LYS A 43 -6.44 -2.60 -23.48
CA LYS A 43 -6.91 -3.62 -22.52
C LYS A 43 -5.84 -3.96 -21.48
N GLN A 44 -4.58 -4.07 -21.88
CA GLN A 44 -3.48 -4.33 -20.96
C GLN A 44 -3.22 -3.14 -20.06
N VAL A 45 -3.28 -1.92 -20.60
CA VAL A 45 -3.17 -0.69 -19.80
C VAL A 45 -4.28 -0.61 -18.75
N ALA A 46 -5.53 -0.90 -19.12
CA ALA A 46 -6.65 -0.90 -18.19
C ALA A 46 -6.43 -1.89 -17.03
N LEU A 47 -5.99 -3.12 -17.33
CA LEU A 47 -5.66 -4.13 -16.30
C LEU A 47 -4.53 -3.67 -15.37
N SER A 48 -3.48 -3.04 -15.91
CA SER A 48 -2.39 -2.48 -15.10
C SER A 48 -2.86 -1.36 -14.18
N LEU A 49 -3.75 -0.48 -14.66
CA LEU A 49 -4.34 0.59 -13.85
C LEU A 49 -5.28 0.05 -12.75
N GLU A 50 -6.01 -1.03 -13.01
CA GLU A 50 -6.78 -1.75 -11.99
C GLU A 50 -5.87 -2.34 -10.90
N ALA A 51 -4.74 -2.94 -11.30
CA ALA A 51 -3.75 -3.44 -10.36
C ALA A 51 -3.15 -2.32 -9.49
N ILE A 52 -2.77 -1.18 -10.09
CA ILE A 52 -2.31 0.03 -9.39
C ILE A 52 -3.35 0.52 -8.38
N THR A 53 -4.62 0.55 -8.79
CA THR A 53 -5.73 0.91 -7.89
C THR A 53 -5.84 -0.06 -6.72
N GLY A 54 -5.72 -1.37 -6.99
CA GLY A 54 -5.71 -2.42 -5.96
C GLY A 54 -4.59 -2.21 -4.94
N MET A 55 -3.34 -2.05 -5.40
CA MET A 55 -2.18 -1.79 -4.54
C MET A 55 -2.35 -0.52 -3.72
N THR A 56 -2.83 0.56 -4.34
CA THR A 56 -3.06 1.84 -3.64
C THR A 56 -4.11 1.71 -2.52
N ARG A 57 -5.22 1.01 -2.79
CA ARG A 57 -6.26 0.72 -1.78
C ARG A 57 -5.73 -0.11 -0.62
N GLN A 58 -4.87 -1.11 -0.91
CA GLN A 58 -4.23 -1.90 0.13
C GLN A 58 -3.35 -1.01 1.03
N GLY A 59 -2.50 -0.18 0.43
CA GLY A 59 -1.66 0.77 1.17
C GLY A 59 -2.49 1.71 2.07
N LEU A 60 -3.53 2.33 1.52
CA LEU A 60 -4.43 3.22 2.28
C LEU A 60 -5.09 2.51 3.46
N ARG A 61 -5.56 1.27 3.27
CA ARG A 61 -6.14 0.50 4.38
C ARG A 61 -5.12 0.26 5.49
N ARG A 62 -3.88 -0.13 5.14
CA ARG A 62 -2.81 -0.34 6.11
C ARG A 62 -2.42 0.95 6.85
N MET A 63 -2.45 2.11 6.18
CA MET A 63 -2.27 3.40 6.87
C MET A 63 -3.38 3.67 7.90
N GLY A 64 -4.64 3.39 7.55
CA GLY A 64 -5.76 3.51 8.47
C GLY A 64 -5.64 2.57 9.68
N GLU A 65 -5.27 1.31 9.44
CA GLU A 65 -4.98 0.32 10.49
C GLU A 65 -3.82 0.80 11.39
N ALA A 66 -2.75 1.33 10.80
CA ALA A 66 -1.60 1.87 11.54
C ALA A 66 -2.00 3.04 12.45
N HIS A 67 -2.84 3.94 11.95
CA HIS A 67 -3.34 5.08 12.73
C HIS A 67 -4.17 4.61 13.94
N ALA A 68 -5.05 3.63 13.74
CA ALA A 68 -5.81 3.04 14.83
C ALA A 68 -4.91 2.29 15.84
N ALA A 69 -3.90 1.56 15.37
CA ALA A 69 -2.92 0.88 16.23
C ALA A 69 -2.11 1.89 17.05
N PHE A 70 -1.67 3.00 16.45
CA PHE A 70 -0.92 4.06 17.13
C PHE A 70 -1.73 4.71 18.26
N HIS A 71 -2.99 5.04 18.02
CA HIS A 71 -3.87 5.59 19.06
C HIS A 71 -4.05 4.62 20.24
N ARG A 72 -4.20 3.32 19.96
CA ARG A 72 -4.26 2.30 21.01
C ARG A 72 -2.96 2.19 21.79
N GLN A 73 -1.82 2.24 21.12
CA GLN A 73 -0.50 2.22 21.75
C GLN A 73 -0.32 3.41 22.69
N ILE A 74 -0.66 4.64 22.26
CA ILE A 74 -0.57 5.82 23.13
C ILE A 74 -1.52 5.72 24.33
N ALA A 75 -2.75 5.27 24.12
CA ALA A 75 -3.72 5.14 25.21
C ALA A 75 -3.29 4.11 26.27
N ALA A 76 -2.45 3.14 25.90
CA ALA A 76 -1.90 2.14 26.81
C ALA A 76 -0.66 2.62 27.60
N ILE A 77 -0.10 3.79 27.27
CA ILE A 77 1.01 4.38 28.03
C ILE A 77 0.44 4.97 29.33
N PRO A 78 0.84 4.48 30.52
CA PRO A 78 0.36 5.02 31.79
C PRO A 78 0.74 6.49 31.91
N ARG A 79 -0.24 7.35 32.22
CA ARG A 79 0.06 8.74 32.58
C ARG A 79 0.41 8.77 34.07
N ALA A 80 1.60 9.29 34.37
CA ALA A 80 2.09 9.51 35.73
C ALA A 80 1.31 10.63 36.44
#